data_AF-A0A0Q9NMA1-F1
#
_entry.id   AF-A0A0Q9NMA1-F1
#
_cell.length_a   1.000
_cell.length_b   1.000
_cell.length_c   1.000
_cell.angle_alpha   90.00
_cell.angle_beta   90.00
_cell.angle_gamma   90.00
#
_symmetry.space_group_name_H-M   'P 1'
#
loop_
_entity.id
_entity.type
_entity.pdbx_description
1 polymer ?
#
loop_
_entity_poly.entity_id
_entity_poly.type
_entity_poly.pdbx_seq_one_letter_code
_entity_poly.pdbx_strand_id
1 'polypeptide(L)'
;MTLHRIDPAGPGSSQTGEDAPVVSEIYPGAMEAAPVHQGPRRRNTQSTEAGMATAEYAIATLAAVSFAGLLVLIMRSDEVRGFLLNLIRTALALP
;
A
#
# COMPACT_ATOMS: atom_id res chain seq x y z
N MET A 1 48.10 60.45 -0.86
CA MET A 1 47.88 60.79 0.57
C MET A 1 46.43 61.26 0.70
N THR A 2 45.49 60.32 0.80
CA THR A 2 44.86 59.76 2.02
C THR A 2 43.62 60.55 2.45
N LEU A 3 42.48 59.95 2.09
CA LEU A 3 41.12 60.29 2.47
C LEU A 3 40.92 60.07 3.97
N HIS A 4 40.28 61.02 4.67
CA HIS A 4 39.69 60.75 5.99
C HIS A 4 38.17 60.71 5.87
N ARG A 5 37.68 59.48 5.98
CA ARG A 5 36.29 59.04 6.00
C ARG A 5 35.58 59.60 7.23
N ILE A 6 34.35 60.07 7.03
CA ILE A 6 33.38 60.41 8.08
C ILE A 6 32.53 59.17 8.29
N ASP A 7 32.50 58.63 9.51
CA ASP A 7 31.58 57.56 9.91
C ASP A 7 30.29 58.16 10.45
N PRO A 8 29.13 57.78 9.90
CA PRO A 8 27.91 57.80 10.68
C PRO A 8 27.13 56.49 10.58
N ALA A 9 26.46 56.20 11.69
CA ALA A 9 25.38 55.22 11.87
C ALA A 9 25.83 53.76 12.05
N GLY A 10 25.90 53.34 13.31
CA GLY A 10 25.62 51.96 13.65
C GLY A 10 24.14 51.64 13.38
N PRO A 11 23.81 50.57 12.64
CA PRO A 11 22.44 50.09 12.59
C PRO A 11 22.21 49.09 13.72
N GLY A 12 21.03 49.22 14.32
CA GLY A 12 20.60 48.47 15.49
C GLY A 12 20.62 46.95 15.31
N SER A 13 20.84 46.27 16.43
CA SER A 13 20.53 44.86 16.59
C SER A 13 19.01 44.69 16.60
N SER A 14 18.42 44.63 15.40
CA SER A 14 17.12 44.01 15.20
C SER A 14 17.24 42.53 15.56
N GLN A 15 16.93 42.23 16.82
CA GLN A 15 16.49 40.91 17.27
C GLN A 15 15.19 40.61 16.51
N THR A 16 15.33 39.92 15.39
CA THR A 16 14.22 39.36 14.61
C THR A 16 14.67 37.98 14.14
N GLY A 17 13.82 36.98 14.35
CA GLY A 17 14.09 35.60 13.96
C GLY A 17 14.14 34.72 15.20
N GLU A 18 12.98 34.33 15.71
CA GLU A 18 12.40 33.02 15.41
C GLU A 18 13.19 31.92 16.11
N ASP A 19 12.54 31.28 17.08
CA ASP A 19 12.77 29.90 17.52
C ASP A 19 12.62 28.93 16.34
N ALA A 20 13.44 29.11 15.29
CA ALA A 20 13.65 28.08 14.30
C ALA A 20 14.53 27.01 14.97
N PRO A 21 14.15 25.72 14.90
CA PRO A 21 15.02 24.68 15.40
C PRO A 21 16.37 24.83 14.69
N VAL A 22 17.42 25.13 15.46
CA VAL A 22 18.78 25.21 14.95
C VAL A 22 19.16 23.80 14.49
N VAL A 23 18.91 23.51 13.21
CA VAL A 23 19.33 22.26 12.57
C VAL A 23 20.84 22.36 12.44
N SER A 24 21.55 21.81 13.43
CA SER A 24 22.98 21.60 13.33
C SER A 24 23.21 20.60 12.21
N GLU A 25 23.97 21.03 11.20
CA GLU A 25 24.33 20.22 10.06
C GLU A 25 25.21 19.06 10.53
N ILE A 26 24.63 17.86 10.65
CA ILE A 26 25.33 16.65 11.15
C ILE A 26 26.46 16.22 10.19
N TYR A 27 26.41 16.66 8.93
CA TYR A 27 27.40 16.36 7.91
C TYR A 27 27.77 17.64 7.14
N PRO A 28 28.99 18.19 7.28
CA PRO A 28 29.37 19.42 6.59
C PRO A 28 29.22 19.27 5.07
N GLY A 29 28.43 20.15 4.45
CA GLY A 29 28.14 20.16 3.01
C GLY A 29 26.82 19.48 2.62
N ALA A 30 26.02 18.98 3.56
CA ALA A 30 24.67 18.49 3.32
C ALA A 30 23.70 19.61 2.89
N MET A 31 23.91 20.84 3.33
CA MET A 31 23.15 22.01 2.88
C MET A 31 23.55 22.48 1.48
N GLU A 32 24.78 22.18 1.05
CA GLU A 32 25.26 22.47 -0.31
C GLU A 32 24.89 21.35 -1.30
N ALA A 33 24.61 20.15 -0.81
CA ALA A 33 24.17 19.04 -1.63
C ALA A 33 22.79 19.37 -2.25
N ALA A 34 22.71 19.27 -3.58
CA ALA A 34 21.46 19.52 -4.30
C ALA A 34 20.35 18.63 -3.71
N PRO A 35 19.20 19.20 -3.31
CA PRO A 35 18.11 18.43 -2.73
C PRO A 35 17.67 17.37 -3.75
N VAL A 36 17.72 16.10 -3.35
CA VAL A 36 17.14 15.01 -4.15
C VAL A 36 15.64 15.22 -4.14
N HIS A 37 15.13 15.85 -5.19
CA HIS A 37 13.70 16.00 -5.42
C HIS A 37 13.13 14.60 -5.67
N GLN A 38 12.69 13.93 -4.60
CA GLN A 38 11.88 12.73 -4.72
C GLN A 38 10.50 13.17 -5.19
N GLY A 39 10.39 13.43 -6.49
CA GLY A 39 9.10 13.64 -7.14
C GLY A 39 8.16 12.48 -6.85
N PRO A 40 6.84 12.67 -6.95
CA PRO A 40 5.89 11.61 -6.67
C PRO A 40 6.22 10.41 -7.56
N ARG A 41 6.71 9.33 -6.92
CA ARG A 41 6.95 8.05 -7.58
C ARG A 41 5.62 7.61 -8.17
N ARG A 42 5.43 7.85 -9.47
CA ARG A 42 4.32 7.26 -10.21
C ARG A 42 4.49 5.75 -10.08
N ARG A 43 3.59 5.12 -9.31
CA ARG A 43 3.50 3.66 -9.27
C ARG A 43 3.35 3.19 -10.70
N ASN A 44 4.34 2.45 -11.18
CA ASN A 44 4.32 1.89 -12.53
C ASN A 44 3.22 0.82 -12.57
N THR A 45 2.04 1.17 -13.08
CA THR A 45 0.91 0.25 -13.20
C THR A 45 1.23 -0.92 -14.14
N GLN A 46 2.22 -0.79 -15.02
CA GLN A 46 2.62 -1.84 -15.95
C GLN A 46 3.25 -3.05 -15.24
N SER A 47 3.88 -2.87 -14.07
CA SER A 47 4.35 -4.02 -13.27
C SER A 47 3.22 -4.69 -12.48
N THR A 48 2.04 -4.08 -12.40
CA THR A 48 0.84 -4.67 -11.77
C THR A 48 0.15 -5.65 -12.72
N GLU A 49 0.25 -5.44 -14.04
CA GLU A 49 -0.36 -6.31 -15.04
C GLU A 49 0.33 -7.68 -15.15
N ALA A 50 1.64 -7.74 -14.91
CA ALA A 50 2.42 -8.98 -15.01
C ALA A 50 1.96 -10.10 -14.05
N GLY A 51 1.22 -9.75 -12.97
CA GLY A 51 0.63 -10.71 -12.03
C GLY A 51 -0.90 -10.78 -12.08
N MET A 52 -1.56 -9.99 -12.94
CA MET A 52 -3.02 -9.90 -12.97
C MET A 52 -3.68 -11.22 -13.37
N ALA A 53 -3.13 -11.92 -14.37
CA ALA A 53 -3.68 -13.18 -14.84
C ALA A 53 -3.70 -14.25 -13.73
N THR A 54 -2.61 -14.43 -12.99
CA THR A 54 -2.56 -15.40 -11.89
C THR A 54 -3.50 -15.04 -10.74
N ALA A 55 -3.64 -13.74 -10.42
CA ALA A 55 -4.58 -13.27 -9.41
C ALA A 55 -6.04 -13.46 -9.85
N GLU A 56 -6.35 -13.25 -11.13
CA GLU A 56 -7.69 -13.44 -11.70
C GLU A 56 -8.15 -14.90 -11.57
N TYR A 57 -7.30 -15.85 -11.97
CA TYR A 57 -7.61 -17.28 -11.81
C TYR A 57 -7.76 -17.67 -10.33
N ALA A 58 -6.95 -17.09 -9.44
CA ALA A 58 -7.07 -17.33 -8.01
C ALA A 58 -8.44 -16.87 -7.48
N ILE A 59 -8.88 -15.65 -7.84
CA ILE A 59 -10.19 -15.12 -7.43
C ILE A 59 -11.33 -15.93 -8.04
N ALA A 60 -11.24 -16.31 -9.32
CA ALA A 60 -12.24 -17.14 -9.98
C ALA A 60 -12.37 -18.51 -9.30
N THR A 61 -11.24 -19.11 -8.92
CA THR A 61 -11.22 -20.38 -8.19
C THR A 61 -11.82 -20.22 -6.79
N LEU A 62 -11.46 -19.17 -6.06
CA LEU A 62 -12.02 -18.89 -4.73
C LEU A 62 -13.54 -18.66 -4.80
N ALA A 63 -14.01 -17.93 -5.81
CA ALA A 63 -15.43 -17.74 -6.07
C ALA A 63 -16.14 -19.08 -6.30
N ALA A 64 -15.61 -19.93 -7.20
CA ALA A 64 -16.17 -21.26 -7.45
C ALA A 64 -16.16 -22.16 -6.22
N VAL A 65 -15.07 -22.16 -5.45
CA VAL A 65 -14.92 -22.95 -4.21
C VAL A 65 -15.92 -22.50 -3.14
N SER A 66 -16.17 -21.20 -2.99
CA SER A 66 -17.18 -20.69 -2.06
C SER A 66 -18.58 -21.18 -2.39
N PHE A 67 -18.95 -21.19 -3.67
CA PHE A 67 -20.20 -21.76 -4.15
C PHE A 67 -20.29 -23.26 -3.87
N ALA A 68 -19.21 -24.01 -4.14
CA ALA A 68 -19.13 -25.43 -3.79
C ALA A 68 -19.26 -25.66 -2.27
N GLY A 69 -18.72 -24.76 -1.45
CA GLY A 69 -18.87 -24.79 0.01
C GLY A 69 -20.33 -24.71 0.46
N LEU A 70 -21.15 -23.88 -0.20
CA LEU A 70 -22.60 -23.82 0.05
C LEU A 70 -23.29 -25.14 -0.34
N LEU A 71 -22.94 -25.73 -1.48
CA LEU A 71 -23.48 -27.03 -1.88
C LEU A 71 -23.11 -28.13 -0.88
N VAL A 72 -21.86 -28.14 -0.40
CA VAL A 72 -21.43 -29.07 0.65
C VAL A 72 -22.25 -28.87 1.93
N LEU A 73 -22.49 -27.63 2.34
CA LEU A 73 -23.34 -27.35 3.51
C LEU A 73 -24.75 -27.90 3.34
N ILE A 74 -25.36 -27.72 2.16
CA ILE A 74 -26.67 -28.29 1.83
C ILE A 74 -26.65 -29.82 1.89
N MET A 75 -25.61 -30.45 1.34
CA MET A 75 -25.43 -31.91 1.35
C MET A 75 -25.23 -32.49 2.76
N ARG A 76 -24.84 -31.67 3.75
CA ARG A 76 -24.70 -32.12 5.15
C ARG A 76 -26.04 -32.22 5.88
N SER A 77 -27.13 -31.73 5.32
CA SER A 77 -28.48 -31.91 5.87
C SER A 77 -28.89 -33.38 5.85
N ASP A 78 -29.51 -33.85 6.93
CA ASP A 78 -29.99 -35.24 7.06
C ASP A 78 -31.07 -35.58 6.02
N GLU A 79 -31.95 -34.63 5.71
CA GLU A 79 -33.00 -34.79 4.70
C GLU A 79 -32.38 -35.01 3.31
N VAL A 80 -31.43 -34.16 2.91
CA VAL A 80 -30.76 -34.22 1.60
C VAL A 80 -29.91 -35.49 1.51
N ARG A 81 -29.16 -35.81 2.56
CA ARG A 81 -28.36 -37.04 2.64
C ARG A 81 -29.25 -38.28 2.52
N GLY A 82 -30.38 -38.32 3.21
CA GLY A 82 -31.34 -39.42 3.13
C GLY A 82 -31.91 -39.59 1.72
N PHE A 83 -32.29 -38.47 1.08
CA PHE A 83 -32.78 -38.48 -0.30
C PHE A 83 -31.73 -39.03 -1.29
N LEU A 84 -30.49 -38.56 -1.20
CA LEU A 84 -29.40 -39.03 -2.07
C LEU A 84 -29.11 -40.52 -1.85
N LEU A 85 -29.09 -40.98 -0.59
CA LEU A 85 -28.90 -42.40 -0.27
C LEU A 85 -30.03 -43.26 -0.84
N ASN A 86 -31.28 -42.80 -0.76
CA ASN A 86 -32.42 -43.50 -1.34
C ASN A 86 -32.33 -43.60 -2.87
N LEU A 87 -31.91 -42.50 -3.53
CA LEU A 87 -31.70 -42.49 -4.98
C LEU A 87 -30.60 -43.49 -5.39
N ILE A 88 -29.49 -43.52 -4.64
CA ILE A 88 -28.39 -44.47 -4.88
C ILE A 88 -28.85 -45.92 -4.65
N ARG A 89 -29.56 -46.21 -3.56
CA ARG A 89 -30.10 -47.56 -3.29
C ARG A 89 -31.03 -48.02 -4.40
N THR A 90 -31.94 -47.16 -4.84
CA THR A 90 -32.85 -47.42 -5.95
C THR A 90 -32.09 -47.70 -7.25
N ALA A 91 -31.10 -46.86 -7.57
CA ALA A 91 -30.28 -47.03 -8.78
C ALA A 91 -29.45 -48.32 -8.77
N LEU A 92 -29.07 -48.81 -7.58
CA LEU A 92 -28.29 -50.03 -7.38
C LEU A 92 -29.14 -51.27 -7.04
N ALA A 93 -30.47 -51.15 -7.06
CA ALA A 93 -31.41 -52.21 -6.66
C ALA A 93 -31.12 -52.82 -5.27
N LEU A 94 -30.63 -52.00 -4.35
CA LEU A 94 -30.45 -52.36 -2.95
C LEU A 94 -31.76 -52.08 -2.19
N PRO A 95 -32.27 -53.03 -1.40
CA PRO A 95 -33.44 -52.80 -0.54
C PRO A 95 -33.16 -51.81 0.59
#